data_AF-A0A7X7BNE4-F1
#
_entry.id   AF-A0A7X7BNE4-F1
#
_cell.length_a   1.000
_cell.length_b   1.000
_cell.length_c   1.000
_cell.angle_alpha   90.00
_cell.angle_beta   90.00
_cell.angle_gamma   90.00
#
_symmetry.space_group_name_H-M   'P 1'
#
loop_
_entity.id
_entity.type
_entity.pdbx_description
1 polymer ?
#
loop_
_entity_poly.entity_id
_entity_poly.type
_entity_poly.pdbx_seq_one_letter_code
_entity_poly.pdbx_strand_id
1 'polypeptide(L)'
;MSEGIKKVLEKLIEDYGICILEDPDRLAQFLEARNPGNSPANFRLTFALRYLIKSGWAVNSKISNKNETHFRTRLSEHLGFTQEEAQDVLLILRQVIKEERAECSSKEECPDDLVAKPGNLRRIAGGISNKPRTMWIRKKSFYNGIVLIVALLAIVVLFFQIGSQRNPVGDEFRIAFFAPMKGSAAQSSQNQLRAAQLAVEQINKQGGIRGYKLKIVGYDLSQSSPEAEKNVRKVMKDDSILVMMTSAPQEMAQLMSRIADDISVP
;
A
#
# COMPACT_ATOMS: atom_id res chain seq x y z
N MET A 1 -6.37 -25.98 35.01
CA MET A 1 -5.84 -25.09 33.93
C MET A 1 -5.26 -25.86 32.74
N SER A 2 -4.70 -27.06 32.96
CA SER A 2 -4.05 -27.93 31.96
C SER A 2 -5.01 -28.54 30.92
N GLU A 3 -6.27 -28.79 31.28
CA GLU A 3 -7.20 -29.56 30.45
C GLU A 3 -7.69 -28.82 29.19
N GLY A 4 -7.80 -27.49 29.25
CA GLY A 4 -8.12 -26.68 28.08
C GLY A 4 -7.00 -26.66 27.04
N ILE A 5 -5.73 -26.65 27.47
CA ILE A 5 -4.58 -26.71 26.57
C ILE A 5 -4.43 -28.10 25.99
N LYS A 6 -4.63 -29.15 26.81
CA LYS A 6 -4.62 -30.53 26.34
C LYS A 6 -5.59 -30.73 25.16
N LYS A 7 -6.87 -30.36 25.31
CA LYS A 7 -7.88 -30.49 24.24
C LYS A 7 -7.52 -29.75 22.95
N VAL A 8 -6.94 -28.56 23.10
CA VAL A 8 -6.51 -27.76 21.94
C VAL A 8 -5.31 -28.39 21.26
N LEU A 9 -4.39 -28.96 22.04
CA LEU A 9 -3.19 -29.63 21.55
C LEU A 9 -3.54 -30.96 20.86
N GLU A 10 -4.42 -31.77 21.43
CA GLU A 10 -4.98 -32.98 20.81
C GLU A 10 -5.57 -32.64 19.43
N LYS A 11 -6.47 -31.66 19.37
CA LYS A 11 -7.07 -31.23 18.10
C LYS A 11 -6.05 -30.71 17.09
N LEU A 12 -4.99 -30.03 17.55
CA LEU A 12 -3.91 -29.57 16.67
C LEU A 12 -3.09 -30.74 16.13
N ILE A 13 -2.96 -31.80 16.90
CA ILE A 13 -2.22 -32.98 16.49
C ILE A 13 -3.07 -33.87 15.58
N GLU A 14 -4.39 -33.98 15.80
CA GLU A 14 -5.30 -34.58 14.81
C GLU A 14 -5.22 -33.83 13.45
N ASP A 15 -5.23 -32.50 13.49
CA ASP A 15 -5.27 -31.67 12.27
C ASP A 15 -3.93 -31.65 11.50
N TYR A 16 -2.78 -31.70 12.20
CA TYR A 16 -1.46 -31.45 11.63
C TYR A 16 -0.42 -32.57 11.86
N GLY A 17 -0.77 -33.59 12.64
CA GLY A 17 0.10 -34.66 13.10
C GLY A 17 1.02 -34.25 14.26
N ILE A 18 1.60 -35.26 14.92
CA ILE A 18 2.52 -35.10 16.05
C ILE A 18 3.78 -34.26 15.74
N CYS A 19 4.17 -34.16 14.46
CA CYS A 19 5.29 -33.34 13.99
C CYS A 19 5.13 -31.85 14.31
N ILE A 20 3.93 -31.37 14.61
CA ILE A 20 3.72 -29.98 15.05
C ILE A 20 4.51 -29.65 16.33
N LEU A 21 4.80 -30.67 17.15
CA LEU A 21 5.60 -30.52 18.37
C LEU A 21 7.10 -30.31 18.08
N GLU A 22 7.57 -30.51 16.85
CA GLU A 22 8.96 -30.24 16.46
C GLU A 22 9.19 -28.74 16.17
N ASP A 23 8.13 -27.98 15.91
CA ASP A 23 8.17 -26.56 15.59
C ASP A 23 7.45 -25.73 16.66
N PRO A 24 8.15 -25.33 17.75
CA PRO A 24 7.54 -24.62 18.87
C PRO A 24 7.02 -23.23 18.49
N ASP A 25 7.61 -22.60 17.45
CA ASP A 25 7.18 -21.29 16.94
C ASP A 25 5.83 -21.40 16.24
N ARG A 26 5.67 -22.40 15.39
CA ARG A 26 4.41 -22.68 14.71
C ARG A 26 3.34 -23.13 15.70
N LEU A 27 3.70 -23.94 16.70
CA LEU A 27 2.79 -24.35 17.76
C LEU A 27 2.27 -23.13 18.55
N ALA A 28 3.14 -22.17 18.88
CA ALA A 28 2.74 -20.96 19.60
C ALA A 28 1.66 -20.15 18.84
N GLN A 29 1.86 -19.93 17.54
CA GLN A 29 0.88 -19.22 16.71
C GLN A 29 -0.50 -19.90 16.70
N PHE A 30 -0.51 -21.24 16.67
CA PHE A 30 -1.77 -22.00 16.69
C PHE A 30 -2.45 -21.97 18.06
N LEU A 31 -1.67 -22.06 19.14
CA LEU A 31 -2.18 -21.98 20.50
C LEU A 31 -2.77 -20.59 20.80
N GLU A 32 -2.13 -19.51 20.35
CA GLU A 32 -2.68 -18.15 20.45
C GLU A 32 -3.99 -18.00 19.67
N ALA A 33 -4.07 -18.57 18.46
CA ALA A 33 -5.26 -18.48 17.63
C ALA A 33 -6.45 -19.29 18.16
N ARG A 34 -6.20 -20.45 18.78
CA ARG A 34 -7.25 -21.37 19.25
C ARG A 34 -7.58 -21.22 20.73
N ASN A 35 -6.68 -20.66 21.53
CA ASN A 35 -6.84 -20.52 22.98
C ASN A 35 -6.24 -19.19 23.52
N PRO A 36 -6.82 -18.03 23.17
CA PRO A 36 -6.29 -16.73 23.59
C PRO A 36 -6.42 -16.47 25.10
N GLY A 37 -7.35 -17.13 25.78
CA GLY A 37 -7.62 -16.92 27.21
C GLY A 37 -6.57 -17.47 28.17
N ASN A 38 -5.63 -18.31 27.69
CA ASN A 38 -4.63 -18.97 28.54
C ASN A 38 -3.18 -18.72 28.07
N SER A 39 -2.90 -17.46 27.71
CA SER A 39 -1.60 -17.00 27.21
C SER A 39 -0.39 -17.42 28.07
N PRO A 40 -0.43 -17.37 29.42
CA PRO A 40 0.73 -17.76 30.24
C PRO A 40 1.07 -19.24 30.12
N ALA A 41 0.06 -20.11 30.08
CA ALA A 41 0.28 -21.55 30.00
C ALA A 41 0.63 -21.99 28.56
N ASN A 42 0.11 -21.32 27.53
CA ASN A 42 0.55 -21.52 26.14
C ASN A 42 2.04 -21.18 25.98
N PHE A 43 2.48 -20.04 26.55
CA PHE A 43 3.88 -19.63 26.52
C PHE A 43 4.78 -20.63 27.27
N ARG A 44 4.37 -21.07 28.47
CA ARG A 44 5.12 -22.07 29.25
C ARG A 44 5.29 -23.38 28.50
N LEU A 45 4.24 -23.87 27.85
CA LEU A 45 4.29 -25.09 27.04
C LEU A 45 5.26 -24.96 25.86
N THR A 46 5.15 -23.90 25.06
CA THR A 46 5.98 -23.71 23.85
C THR A 46 7.43 -23.45 24.21
N PHE A 47 7.67 -22.73 25.30
CA PHE A 47 9.00 -22.44 25.79
C PHE A 47 9.70 -23.68 26.37
N ALA A 48 8.97 -24.49 27.17
CA ALA A 48 9.47 -25.77 27.64
C ALA A 48 9.77 -26.71 26.47
N LEU A 49 8.88 -26.80 25.48
CA LEU A 49 9.07 -27.62 24.29
C LEU A 49 10.30 -27.19 23.48
N ARG A 50 10.52 -25.89 23.29
CA ARG A 50 11.73 -25.36 22.66
C ARG A 50 13.00 -25.79 23.42
N TYR A 51 12.97 -25.73 24.74
CA TYR A 51 14.10 -26.15 25.56
C TYR A 51 14.37 -27.66 25.46
N LEU A 52 13.33 -28.48 25.46
CA LEU A 52 13.44 -29.94 25.26
C LEU A 52 14.10 -30.26 23.91
N ILE A 53 13.64 -29.64 22.83
CA ILE A 53 14.23 -29.85 21.49
C ILE A 53 15.69 -29.40 21.46
N LYS A 54 16.01 -28.24 22.03
CA LYS A 54 17.39 -27.72 22.10
C LYS A 54 18.31 -28.60 22.93
N SER A 55 17.79 -29.29 23.94
CA SER A 55 18.54 -30.24 24.77
C SER A 55 18.65 -31.64 24.15
N GLY A 56 18.20 -31.81 22.90
CA GLY A 56 18.36 -33.05 22.13
C GLY A 56 17.20 -34.03 22.28
N TRP A 57 16.08 -33.63 22.88
CA TRP A 57 14.87 -34.45 22.88
C TRP A 57 14.23 -34.46 21.49
N ALA A 58 13.88 -35.66 21.01
CA ALA A 58 13.13 -35.86 19.77
C ALA A 58 11.69 -36.26 20.07
N VAL A 59 10.73 -35.74 19.32
CA VAL A 59 9.28 -36.02 19.49
C VAL A 59 8.97 -37.51 19.35
N ASN A 60 9.74 -38.23 18.52
CA ASN A 60 9.62 -39.68 18.35
C ASN A 60 10.18 -40.49 19.53
N SER A 61 10.95 -39.87 20.43
CA SER A 61 11.47 -40.54 21.63
C SER A 61 10.43 -40.60 22.75
N LYS A 62 10.34 -41.74 23.45
CA LYS A 62 9.48 -41.84 24.64
C LYS A 62 10.06 -40.95 25.74
N ILE A 63 9.23 -40.11 26.36
CA ILE A 63 9.58 -39.45 27.62
C ILE A 63 9.66 -40.54 28.70
N SER A 64 10.87 -41.03 28.96
CA SER A 64 11.14 -41.98 30.04
C SER A 64 11.17 -41.25 31.39
N ASN A 65 10.78 -41.93 32.47
CA ASN A 65 10.77 -41.36 33.82
C ASN A 65 12.15 -40.75 34.23
N LYS A 66 13.27 -41.27 33.68
CA LYS A 66 14.62 -40.73 33.94
C LYS A 66 14.90 -39.41 33.21
N ASN A 67 14.32 -39.22 32.02
CA ASN A 67 14.44 -37.97 31.26
C ASN A 67 13.47 -36.92 31.81
N GLU A 68 12.30 -37.36 32.27
CA GLU A 68 11.29 -36.50 32.89
C GLU A 68 11.84 -35.79 34.14
N THR A 69 12.51 -36.52 35.04
CA THR A 69 13.15 -35.91 36.21
C THR A 69 14.27 -34.95 35.83
N HIS A 70 15.09 -35.30 34.83
CA HIS A 70 16.15 -34.44 34.32
C HIS A 70 15.61 -33.11 33.76
N PHE A 71 14.58 -33.17 32.93
CA PHE A 71 13.98 -31.98 32.35
C PHE A 71 13.21 -31.16 33.38
N ARG A 72 12.53 -31.80 34.33
CA ARG A 72 11.84 -31.11 35.41
C ARG A 72 12.80 -30.26 36.25
N THR A 73 13.94 -30.83 36.67
CA THR A 73 14.95 -30.10 37.44
C THR A 73 15.53 -28.93 36.62
N ARG A 74 15.85 -29.16 35.34
CA ARG A 74 16.42 -28.13 34.46
C ARG A 74 15.45 -26.99 34.14
N LEU A 75 14.18 -27.29 33.94
CA LEU A 75 13.13 -26.28 33.73
C LEU A 75 12.98 -25.40 34.99
N SER A 76 13.04 -25.99 36.19
CA SER A 76 12.97 -25.23 37.44
C SER A 76 14.20 -24.38 37.72
N GLU A 77 15.41 -24.86 37.39
CA GLU A 77 16.67 -24.15 37.69
C GLU A 77 16.96 -22.99 36.73
N HIS A 78 16.66 -23.15 35.44
CA HIS A 78 17.16 -22.23 34.41
C HIS A 78 16.10 -21.34 33.77
N LEU A 79 14.80 -21.61 34.00
CA LEU A 79 13.73 -21.02 33.19
C LEU A 79 12.57 -20.44 34.03
N GLY A 80 12.72 -20.38 35.36
CA GLY A 80 11.74 -19.73 36.25
C GLY A 80 10.41 -20.48 36.39
N PHE A 81 10.37 -21.78 36.06
CA PHE A 81 9.20 -22.63 36.26
C PHE A 81 9.12 -23.05 37.73
N THR A 82 7.91 -23.07 38.31
CA THR A 82 7.70 -23.81 39.56
C THR A 82 7.80 -25.31 39.30
N GLN A 83 8.07 -26.11 40.34
CA GLN A 83 8.13 -27.57 40.19
C GLN A 83 6.80 -28.16 39.68
N GLU A 84 5.67 -27.58 40.10
CA GLU A 84 4.33 -27.95 39.67
C GLU A 84 4.11 -27.62 38.18
N GLU A 85 4.51 -26.43 37.73
CA GLU A 85 4.35 -26.01 36.35
C GLU A 85 5.20 -26.84 35.37
N ALA A 86 6.44 -27.16 35.75
CA ALA A 86 7.30 -28.03 34.95
C ALA A 86 6.72 -29.45 34.83
N GLN A 87 6.13 -29.96 35.93
CA GLN A 87 5.48 -31.26 35.94
C GLN A 87 4.21 -31.27 35.07
N ASP A 88 3.37 -30.25 35.17
CA ASP A 88 2.15 -30.12 34.38
C ASP A 88 2.43 -30.13 32.87
N VAL A 89 3.44 -29.39 32.42
CA VAL A 89 3.81 -29.33 31.00
C VAL A 89 4.32 -30.69 30.49
N LEU A 90 5.17 -31.36 31.27
CA LEU A 90 5.70 -32.68 30.89
C LEU A 90 4.59 -33.76 30.88
N LEU A 91 3.63 -33.69 31.80
CA LEU A 91 2.47 -34.57 31.82
C LEU A 91 1.58 -34.38 30.59
N ILE A 92 1.30 -33.14 30.19
CA ILE A 92 0.52 -32.84 28.99
C ILE A 92 1.22 -33.43 27.76
N LEU A 93 2.53 -33.17 27.59
CA LEU A 93 3.30 -33.72 26.47
C LEU A 93 3.27 -35.26 26.46
N ARG A 94 3.43 -35.89 27.62
CA ARG A 94 3.41 -37.35 27.75
C ARG A 94 2.06 -37.95 27.39
N GLN A 95 0.95 -37.35 27.84
CA GLN A 95 -0.40 -37.85 27.54
C GLN A 95 -0.69 -37.76 26.05
N VAL A 96 -0.45 -36.60 25.47
CA VAL A 96 -0.73 -36.31 24.07
C VAL A 96 0.11 -37.17 23.11
N ILE A 97 1.39 -37.39 23.43
CA ILE A 97 2.26 -38.29 22.65
C ILE A 97 1.82 -39.76 22.78
N LYS A 98 1.24 -40.15 23.92
CA LYS A 98 0.76 -41.52 24.16
C LYS A 98 -0.57 -41.79 23.44
N GLU A 99 -1.49 -40.83 23.42
CA GLU A 99 -2.81 -40.93 22.78
C GLU A 99 -2.67 -41.14 21.26
N GLU A 100 -1.87 -40.35 20.56
CA GLU A 100 -1.55 -40.55 19.12
C GLU A 100 -0.93 -41.92 18.80
N ARG A 101 -0.08 -42.43 19.70
CA ARG A 101 0.55 -43.74 19.50
C ARG A 101 -0.42 -44.90 19.73
N ALA A 102 -1.42 -44.72 20.59
CA ALA A 102 -2.48 -45.71 20.76
C ALA A 102 -3.36 -45.80 19.51
N GLU A 103 -3.63 -44.69 18.84
CA GLU A 103 -4.35 -44.65 17.56
C GLU A 103 -3.55 -45.30 16.43
N CYS A 104 -2.23 -45.06 16.38
CA CYS A 104 -1.34 -45.73 15.43
C CYS A 104 -1.21 -47.26 15.62
N SER A 105 -1.50 -47.81 16.80
CA SER A 105 -1.43 -49.26 17.07
C SER A 105 -2.61 -50.06 16.51
N SER A 106 -3.63 -49.40 15.97
CA SER A 106 -4.84 -50.04 15.41
C SER A 106 -4.75 -50.34 13.90
N LYS A 107 -3.62 -50.02 13.25
CA LYS A 107 -3.37 -50.38 11.85
C LYS A 107 -2.41 -51.55 11.80
N GLU A 108 -2.94 -52.69 11.36
CA GLU A 108 -2.29 -53.97 11.17
C GLU A 108 -0.86 -53.84 10.61
N GLU A 109 0.08 -54.52 11.27
CA GLU A 109 1.36 -54.91 10.70
C GLU A 109 1.09 -55.84 9.50
N CYS A 110 1.62 -55.49 8.33
CA CYS A 110 1.76 -56.41 7.20
C CYS A 110 3.25 -56.51 6.82
N PRO A 111 3.73 -57.71 6.46
CA PRO A 111 5.09 -58.15 6.77
C PRO A 111 6.12 -57.76 5.72
N ASP A 112 7.38 -57.86 6.16
CA ASP A 112 8.63 -57.63 5.43
C ASP A 112 8.62 -58.15 3.99
N ASP A 113 8.95 -57.27 3.03
CA ASP A 113 9.65 -57.69 1.82
C ASP A 113 10.57 -56.56 1.27
N LEU A 114 11.87 -56.86 1.34
CA LEU A 114 12.98 -56.44 0.47
C LEU A 114 13.25 -54.93 0.20
N VAL A 115 14.03 -54.39 1.14
CA VAL A 115 15.18 -53.46 1.04
C VAL A 115 15.60 -52.92 -0.34
N ALA A 116 15.65 -51.57 -0.43
CA ALA A 116 16.67 -50.84 -1.18
C ALA A 116 17.54 -50.04 -0.20
N LYS A 117 18.86 -50.27 -0.20
CA LYS A 117 19.83 -49.46 0.58
C LYS A 117 20.29 -48.26 -0.26
N PRO A 118 19.91 -47.02 0.08
CA PRO A 118 20.60 -45.86 -0.49
C PRO A 118 21.95 -45.71 0.21
N GLY A 119 22.98 -45.36 -0.57
CA GLY A 119 24.33 -45.10 -0.08
C GLY A 119 24.37 -44.06 1.05
N ASN A 120 25.52 -44.01 1.73
CA ASN A 120 25.80 -43.31 2.99
C ASN A 120 25.82 -41.77 2.87
N LEU A 121 24.82 -41.18 2.22
CA LEU A 121 24.53 -39.76 2.24
C LEU A 121 23.39 -39.53 3.23
N ARG A 122 23.61 -38.68 4.24
CA ARG A 122 22.55 -38.22 5.14
C ARG A 122 21.44 -37.61 4.29
N ARG A 123 20.31 -38.31 4.19
CA ARG A 123 19.08 -37.77 3.64
C ARG A 123 18.67 -36.62 4.54
N ILE A 124 18.97 -35.39 4.13
CA ILE A 124 18.38 -34.20 4.72
C ILE A 124 16.89 -34.34 4.43
N ALA A 125 16.11 -34.81 5.41
CA ALA A 125 14.66 -34.85 5.34
C ALA A 125 14.18 -33.40 5.40
N GLY A 126 14.27 -32.76 4.25
CA GLY A 126 14.20 -31.32 4.09
C GLY A 126 14.70 -30.92 2.70
N GLY A 127 14.56 -31.81 1.72
CA GLY A 127 14.49 -31.37 0.34
C GLY A 127 13.42 -30.30 0.30
N ILE A 128 13.79 -29.14 -0.24
CA ILE A 128 12.93 -28.00 -0.53
C ILE A 128 11.71 -28.57 -1.25
N SER A 129 10.69 -28.93 -0.49
CA SER A 129 9.44 -29.38 -1.03
C SER A 129 8.89 -28.11 -1.63
N ASN A 130 8.97 -28.05 -2.95
CA ASN A 130 8.19 -27.18 -3.82
C ASN A 130 6.68 -27.48 -3.66
N LYS A 131 6.19 -27.74 -2.44
CA LYS A 131 4.81 -27.42 -2.13
C LYS A 131 4.76 -25.90 -2.15
N PRO A 132 4.00 -25.27 -3.06
CA PRO A 132 3.74 -23.85 -2.92
C PRO A 132 3.31 -23.67 -1.47
N ARG A 133 3.92 -22.70 -0.78
CA ARG A 133 3.38 -22.18 0.46
C ARG A 133 1.96 -21.73 0.11
N THR A 134 1.01 -22.64 0.19
CA THR A 134 -0.41 -22.30 0.19
C THR A 134 -0.61 -21.73 1.57
N MET A 135 -0.14 -20.50 1.71
CA MET A 135 -0.60 -19.60 2.73
C MET A 135 -2.10 -19.62 2.49
N TRP A 136 -2.84 -20.33 3.34
CA TRP A 136 -4.29 -20.20 3.41
C TRP A 136 -4.48 -18.78 3.93
N ILE A 137 -4.33 -17.82 3.01
CA ILE A 137 -4.52 -16.43 3.29
C ILE A 137 -5.96 -16.38 3.76
N ARG A 138 -6.14 -16.06 5.05
CA ARG A 138 -7.45 -15.92 5.65
C ARG A 138 -8.25 -15.05 4.70
N LYS A 139 -9.35 -15.57 4.11
CA LYS A 139 -10.12 -14.84 3.09
C LYS A 139 -10.43 -13.40 3.52
N LYS A 140 -10.64 -13.19 4.83
CA LYS A 140 -10.80 -11.87 5.48
C LYS A 140 -9.61 -10.92 5.32
N SER A 141 -8.37 -11.40 5.38
CA SER A 141 -7.15 -10.60 5.17
C SER A 141 -7.01 -10.16 3.70
N PHE A 142 -7.43 -11.01 2.76
CA PHE A 142 -7.48 -10.63 1.34
C PHE A 142 -8.56 -9.58 1.06
N TYR A 143 -9.76 -9.73 1.61
CA TYR A 143 -10.81 -8.70 1.47
C TYR A 143 -10.36 -7.36 2.03
N ASN A 144 -9.72 -7.35 3.20
CA ASN A 144 -9.19 -6.11 3.79
C ASN A 144 -8.08 -5.49 2.93
N GLY A 145 -7.21 -6.31 2.33
CA GLY A 145 -6.18 -5.84 1.39
C GLY A 145 -6.75 -5.26 0.09
N ILE A 146 -7.75 -5.92 -0.49
CA ILE A 146 -8.46 -5.43 -1.69
C ILE A 146 -9.19 -4.12 -1.37
N VAL A 147 -9.86 -4.01 -0.22
CA VAL A 147 -10.54 -2.77 0.21
C VAL A 147 -9.53 -1.63 0.39
N LEU A 148 -8.36 -1.89 0.95
CA LEU A 148 -7.28 -0.89 1.06
C LEU A 148 -6.77 -0.43 -0.31
N ILE A 149 -6.57 -1.36 -1.24
CA ILE A 149 -6.12 -1.04 -2.61
C ILE A 149 -7.18 -0.22 -3.35
N VAL A 150 -8.45 -0.60 -3.24
CA VAL A 150 -9.58 0.12 -3.84
C VAL A 150 -9.72 1.52 -3.23
N ALA A 151 -9.57 1.67 -1.91
CA ALA A 151 -9.58 2.96 -1.24
C ALA A 151 -8.41 3.85 -1.69
N LEU A 152 -7.22 3.29 -1.83
CA LEU A 152 -6.04 4.01 -2.34
C LEU A 152 -6.26 4.47 -3.79
N LEU A 153 -6.81 3.60 -4.65
CA LEU A 153 -7.17 3.93 -6.02
C LEU A 153 -8.22 5.04 -6.09
N ALA A 154 -9.25 4.98 -5.24
CA ALA A 154 -10.27 6.02 -5.16
C ALA A 154 -9.68 7.38 -4.78
N ILE A 155 -8.73 7.41 -3.84
CA ILE A 155 -8.00 8.64 -3.46
C ILE A 155 -7.19 9.18 -4.64
N VAL A 156 -6.48 8.33 -5.37
CA VAL A 156 -5.72 8.74 -6.56
C VAL A 156 -6.62 9.34 -7.63
N VAL A 157 -7.79 8.73 -7.89
CA VAL A 157 -8.78 9.25 -8.85
C VAL A 157 -9.32 10.60 -8.38
N LEU A 158 -9.63 10.76 -7.09
CA LEU A 158 -10.05 12.04 -6.50
C LEU A 158 -8.98 13.14 -6.67
N PHE A 159 -7.71 12.82 -6.42
CA PHE A 159 -6.59 13.76 -6.66
C PHE A 159 -6.45 14.12 -8.14
N PHE A 160 -6.62 13.16 -9.04
CA PHE A 160 -6.56 13.40 -10.48
C PHE A 160 -7.73 14.25 -10.98
N GLN A 161 -8.93 14.06 -10.42
CA GLN A 161 -10.13 14.82 -10.77
C GLN A 161 -10.03 16.28 -10.28
N ILE A 162 -9.48 16.51 -9.09
CA ILE A 162 -9.18 17.86 -8.57
C ILE A 162 -8.05 18.53 -9.36
N GLY A 163 -7.07 17.75 -9.86
CA GLY A 163 -6.02 18.24 -10.75
C GLY A 163 -6.55 18.63 -12.14
N SER A 164 -7.45 17.82 -12.69
CA SER A 164 -7.99 17.98 -14.04
C SER A 164 -8.98 19.15 -14.16
N GLN A 165 -9.72 19.49 -13.09
CA GLN A 165 -10.60 20.68 -13.07
C GLN A 165 -9.86 22.02 -13.07
N ARG A 166 -8.52 22.03 -12.94
CA ARG A 166 -7.74 23.27 -13.04
C ARG A 166 -7.45 23.69 -14.46
N ASN A 167 -7.71 22.83 -15.47
CA ASN A 167 -7.46 23.11 -16.88
C ASN A 167 -8.63 23.91 -17.48
N PRO A 168 -8.50 25.23 -17.71
CA PRO A 168 -9.39 25.95 -18.61
C PRO A 168 -9.31 25.30 -19.99
N VAL A 169 -10.42 25.34 -20.71
CA VAL A 169 -10.51 24.83 -22.08
C VAL A 169 -9.59 25.67 -22.96
N GLY A 170 -8.49 25.05 -23.42
CA GLY A 170 -7.45 25.69 -24.23
C GLY A 170 -6.20 25.98 -23.41
N ASP A 171 -5.11 25.27 -23.72
CA ASP A 171 -3.80 25.33 -23.04
C ASP A 171 -3.09 26.72 -23.08
N GLU A 172 -3.78 27.77 -23.53
CA GLU A 172 -3.24 29.12 -23.74
C GLU A 172 -4.22 30.21 -23.29
N PHE A 173 -3.78 31.10 -22.39
CA PHE A 173 -4.47 32.35 -22.11
C PHE A 173 -4.20 33.37 -23.20
N ARG A 174 -5.24 33.80 -23.91
CA ARG A 174 -5.11 34.82 -24.96
C ARG A 174 -5.45 36.20 -24.42
N ILE A 175 -4.62 37.17 -24.76
CA ILE A 175 -4.79 38.58 -24.44
C ILE A 175 -4.88 39.33 -25.76
N ALA A 176 -5.92 40.14 -25.93
CA ALA A 176 -6.07 40.99 -27.10
C ALA A 176 -5.44 42.35 -26.84
N PHE A 177 -4.50 42.75 -27.69
CA PHE A 177 -3.83 44.04 -27.64
C PHE A 177 -4.36 44.94 -28.75
N PHE A 178 -5.10 45.97 -28.39
CA PHE A 178 -5.64 46.95 -29.32
C PHE A 178 -4.75 48.19 -29.38
N ALA A 179 -4.23 48.49 -30.57
CA ALA A 179 -3.49 49.71 -30.82
C ALA A 179 -3.61 50.11 -32.30
N PRO A 180 -3.39 51.39 -32.65
CA PRO A 180 -3.39 51.82 -34.04
C PRO A 180 -2.20 51.21 -34.78
N MET A 181 -2.41 50.11 -35.51
CA MET A 181 -1.35 49.42 -36.26
C MET A 181 -1.14 50.04 -37.64
N LYS A 182 -1.94 51.04 -37.99
CA LYS A 182 -1.86 51.80 -39.24
C LYS A 182 -1.73 53.30 -38.97
N GLY A 183 -1.13 54.02 -39.92
CA GLY A 183 -0.93 55.47 -39.85
C GLY A 183 0.38 55.87 -39.17
N SER A 184 0.47 57.14 -38.77
CA SER A 184 1.69 57.74 -38.20
C SER A 184 2.16 57.09 -36.89
N ALA A 185 1.24 56.53 -36.10
CA ALA A 185 1.54 55.87 -34.83
C ALA A 185 1.90 54.38 -34.96
N ALA A 186 1.76 53.78 -36.15
CA ALA A 186 1.90 52.34 -36.39
C ALA A 186 3.24 51.76 -35.90
N GLN A 187 4.34 52.47 -36.16
CA GLN A 187 5.67 52.02 -35.78
C GLN A 187 5.81 51.88 -34.25
N SER A 188 5.25 52.84 -33.51
CA SER A 188 5.27 52.83 -32.05
C SER A 188 4.41 51.68 -31.50
N SER A 189 3.19 51.53 -32.01
CA SER A 189 2.26 50.48 -31.59
C SER A 189 2.77 49.08 -31.91
N GLN A 190 3.42 48.88 -33.06
CA GLN A 190 4.04 47.61 -33.40
C GLN A 190 5.22 47.27 -32.47
N ASN A 191 6.01 48.28 -32.09
CA ASN A 191 7.10 48.10 -31.13
C ASN A 191 6.58 47.71 -29.74
N GLN A 192 5.49 48.33 -29.29
CA GLN A 192 4.83 47.97 -28.03
C GLN A 192 4.26 46.55 -28.07
N LEU A 193 3.63 46.15 -29.17
CA LEU A 193 3.15 44.78 -29.35
C LEU A 193 4.31 43.77 -29.28
N ARG A 194 5.43 44.04 -29.95
CA ARG A 194 6.63 43.18 -29.88
C ARG A 194 7.20 43.11 -28.46
N ALA A 195 7.25 44.25 -27.76
CA ALA A 195 7.72 44.29 -26.37
C ALA A 195 6.84 43.43 -25.46
N ALA A 196 5.52 43.52 -25.62
CA ALA A 196 4.55 42.71 -24.88
C ALA A 196 4.69 41.21 -25.20
N GLN A 197 4.89 40.86 -26.48
CA GLN A 197 5.15 39.49 -26.90
C GLN A 197 6.45 38.94 -26.29
N LEU A 198 7.53 39.72 -26.27
CA LEU A 198 8.79 39.33 -25.62
C LEU A 198 8.62 39.09 -24.12
N ALA A 199 7.85 39.94 -23.42
CA ALA A 199 7.54 39.73 -22.01
C ALA A 199 6.77 38.42 -21.79
N VAL A 200 5.77 38.13 -22.64
CA VAL A 200 5.03 36.87 -22.61
C VAL A 200 5.92 35.67 -22.89
N GLU A 201 6.84 35.76 -23.86
CA GLU A 201 7.81 34.71 -24.12
C GLU A 201 8.71 34.43 -22.92
N GLN A 202 9.15 35.46 -22.22
CA GLN A 202 9.93 35.31 -20.99
C GLN A 202 9.13 34.61 -19.88
N ILE A 203 7.87 34.99 -19.69
CA ILE A 203 6.97 34.35 -18.72
C ILE A 203 6.72 32.88 -19.09
N ASN A 204 6.46 32.60 -20.37
CA ASN A 204 6.25 31.24 -20.87
C ASN A 204 7.50 30.37 -20.71
N LYS A 205 8.70 30.93 -20.90
CA LYS A 205 9.98 30.22 -20.64
C LYS A 205 10.17 29.87 -19.16
N GLN A 206 9.58 30.62 -18.24
CA GLN A 206 9.61 30.37 -16.80
C GLN A 206 8.52 29.40 -16.31
N GLY A 207 7.75 28.79 -17.23
CA GLY A 207 6.68 27.85 -16.89
C GLY A 207 5.26 28.43 -16.98
N GLY A 208 5.11 29.65 -17.52
CA GLY A 208 3.82 30.28 -17.74
C GLY A 208 3.12 30.74 -16.46
N ILE A 209 1.81 30.99 -16.53
CA ILE A 209 1.00 31.35 -15.36
C ILE A 209 0.18 30.15 -14.94
N ARG A 210 0.44 29.62 -13.74
CA ARG A 210 -0.26 28.44 -13.18
C ARG A 210 -0.23 27.22 -14.13
N GLY A 211 0.83 27.09 -14.94
CA GLY A 211 0.99 26.01 -15.92
C GLY A 211 0.45 26.31 -17.33
N TYR A 212 -0.22 27.45 -17.54
CA TYR A 212 -0.75 27.87 -18.83
C TYR A 212 0.21 28.79 -19.57
N LYS A 213 0.27 28.62 -20.89
CA LYS A 213 1.00 29.54 -21.76
C LYS A 213 0.17 30.80 -21.99
N LEU A 214 0.83 31.94 -22.14
CA LEU A 214 0.21 33.18 -22.56
C LEU A 214 0.45 33.44 -24.04
N LYS A 215 -0.52 34.10 -24.68
CA LYS A 215 -0.39 34.56 -26.06
C LYS A 215 -1.02 35.93 -26.21
N ILE A 216 -0.24 36.91 -26.66
CA ILE A 216 -0.75 38.24 -26.99
C ILE A 216 -0.99 38.32 -28.49
N VAL A 217 -2.21 38.71 -28.87
CA VAL A 217 -2.62 38.92 -30.26
C VAL A 217 -2.91 40.40 -30.46
N GLY A 218 -2.22 41.02 -31.41
CA GLY A 218 -2.41 42.42 -31.76
C GLY A 218 -3.57 42.61 -32.74
N TYR A 219 -4.44 43.58 -32.46
CA TYR A 219 -5.55 43.99 -33.31
C TYR A 219 -5.46 45.49 -33.62
N ASP A 220 -5.76 45.82 -34.87
CA ASP A 220 -5.76 47.20 -35.37
C ASP A 220 -6.99 47.95 -34.85
N LEU A 221 -6.76 49.08 -34.17
CA LEU A 221 -7.81 49.98 -33.72
C LEU A 221 -7.98 51.12 -34.74
N SER A 222 -9.16 51.19 -35.37
CA SER A 222 -9.48 52.28 -36.31
C SER A 222 -9.52 53.62 -35.58
N GLN A 223 -9.12 54.69 -36.27
CA GLN A 223 -9.23 56.06 -35.76
C GLN A 223 -10.69 56.53 -35.68
N SER A 224 -11.62 55.85 -36.36
CA SER A 224 -13.04 56.15 -36.27
C SER A 224 -13.69 55.39 -35.10
N SER A 225 -14.31 56.15 -34.18
CA SER A 225 -15.01 55.63 -33.01
C SER A 225 -16.03 54.49 -33.30
N PRO A 226 -16.92 54.60 -34.32
CA PRO A 226 -17.90 53.54 -34.59
C PRO A 226 -17.29 52.27 -35.21
N GLU A 227 -16.24 52.37 -36.03
CA GLU A 227 -15.58 51.16 -36.56
C GLU A 227 -14.72 50.48 -35.51
N ALA A 228 -14.07 51.27 -34.63
CA ALA A 228 -13.29 50.76 -33.51
C ALA A 228 -14.16 49.89 -32.59
N GLU A 229 -15.33 50.38 -32.18
CA GLU A 229 -16.26 49.63 -31.35
C GLU A 229 -16.70 48.30 -32.02
N LYS A 230 -17.07 48.37 -33.30
CA LYS A 230 -17.49 47.18 -34.05
C LYS A 230 -16.38 46.13 -34.15
N ASN A 231 -15.13 46.57 -34.39
CA ASN A 231 -13.98 45.68 -34.49
C ASN A 231 -13.67 45.03 -33.13
N VAL A 232 -13.69 45.81 -32.05
CA VAL A 232 -13.43 45.33 -30.69
C VAL A 232 -14.47 44.31 -30.26
N ARG A 233 -15.76 44.63 -30.43
CA ARG A 233 -16.86 43.69 -30.15
C ARG A 233 -16.77 42.42 -30.99
N LYS A 234 -16.34 42.52 -32.25
CA LYS A 234 -16.15 41.35 -33.13
C LYS A 234 -15.01 40.46 -32.63
N VAL A 235 -13.90 41.04 -32.20
CA VAL A 235 -12.75 40.29 -31.64
C VAL A 235 -13.12 39.65 -30.31
N MET A 236 -13.77 40.39 -29.43
CA MET A 236 -14.17 39.92 -28.10
C MET A 236 -15.35 38.93 -28.09
N LYS A 237 -15.94 38.62 -29.25
CA LYS A 237 -16.84 37.46 -29.39
C LYS A 237 -16.10 36.12 -29.31
N ASP A 238 -14.78 36.12 -29.44
CA ASP A 238 -13.97 34.93 -29.26
C ASP A 238 -13.78 34.66 -27.75
N ASP A 239 -14.49 33.66 -27.23
CA ASP A 239 -14.46 33.24 -25.82
C ASP A 239 -13.05 32.81 -25.33
N SER A 240 -12.08 32.63 -26.25
CA SER A 240 -10.70 32.32 -25.89
C SER A 240 -9.89 33.52 -25.39
N ILE A 241 -10.40 34.75 -25.56
CA ILE A 241 -9.74 35.99 -25.14
C ILE A 241 -10.19 36.36 -23.72
N LEU A 242 -9.24 36.40 -22.79
CA LEU A 242 -9.54 36.62 -21.37
C LEU A 242 -9.44 38.10 -20.95
N VAL A 243 -8.54 38.85 -21.57
CA VAL A 243 -8.17 40.21 -21.14
C VAL A 243 -8.01 41.12 -22.35
N MET A 244 -8.43 42.37 -22.18
CA MET A 244 -8.23 43.45 -23.13
C MET A 244 -7.06 44.34 -22.69
N MET A 245 -6.13 44.61 -23.59
CA MET A 245 -5.06 45.58 -23.38
C MET A 245 -5.12 46.65 -24.47
N THR A 246 -4.91 47.91 -24.10
CA THR A 246 -4.84 49.02 -25.05
C THR A 246 -3.67 49.94 -24.74
N SER A 247 -3.02 50.45 -25.79
CA SER A 247 -2.04 51.54 -25.70
C SER A 247 -2.50 52.81 -26.44
N ALA A 248 -3.80 52.87 -26.74
CA ALA A 248 -4.40 53.96 -27.49
C ALA A 248 -4.44 55.28 -26.68
N PRO A 249 -4.57 56.43 -27.35
CA PRO A 249 -4.81 57.72 -26.70
C PRO A 249 -6.03 57.70 -25.77
N GLN A 250 -6.06 58.63 -24.80
CA GLN A 250 -7.04 58.66 -23.72
C GLN A 250 -8.50 58.57 -24.17
N GLU A 251 -8.87 59.22 -25.27
CA GLU A 251 -10.22 59.17 -25.84
C GLU A 251 -10.64 57.75 -26.23
N MET A 252 -9.75 57.01 -26.90
CA MET A 252 -9.99 55.63 -27.29
C MET A 252 -9.93 54.70 -26.10
N ALA A 253 -9.08 54.98 -25.10
CA ALA A 253 -9.06 54.22 -23.85
C ALA A 253 -10.39 54.32 -23.09
N GLN A 254 -11.03 55.48 -23.05
CA GLN A 254 -12.35 55.65 -22.42
C GLN A 254 -13.46 54.89 -23.16
N LEU A 255 -13.43 54.90 -24.50
CA LEU A 255 -14.37 54.12 -25.30
C LEU A 255 -14.19 52.61 -25.06
N MET A 256 -12.93 52.16 -25.03
CA MET A 256 -12.59 50.76 -24.74
C MET A 256 -13.03 50.34 -23.34
N SER A 257 -12.84 51.19 -22.33
CA SER A 257 -13.30 50.92 -20.96
C SER A 257 -14.80 50.66 -20.91
N ARG A 258 -15.62 51.47 -21.59
CA ARG A 258 -17.08 51.27 -21.63
C ARG A 258 -17.46 49.95 -22.29
N ILE A 259 -16.76 49.56 -23.36
CA ILE A 259 -16.99 48.28 -24.05
C ILE A 259 -16.53 47.11 -23.17
N ALA A 260 -15.41 47.26 -22.47
CA ALA A 260 -14.88 46.26 -21.54
C ALA A 260 -15.88 46.02 -20.39
N ASP A 261 -16.45 47.07 -19.81
CA ASP A 261 -17.50 46.98 -18.79
C ASP A 261 -18.75 46.25 -19.33
N ASP A 262 -19.18 46.58 -20.55
CA ASP A 262 -20.37 45.99 -21.19
C ASP A 262 -20.18 44.49 -21.52
N ILE A 263 -18.97 44.10 -21.93
CA ILE A 263 -18.64 42.68 -22.24
C ILE A 263 -18.15 41.94 -20.98
N SER A 264 -18.01 42.63 -19.84
CA SER A 264 -17.48 42.07 -18.59
C SER A 264 -16.07 41.48 -18.74
N VAL A 265 -15.22 42.15 -19.51
CA VAL A 265 -13.81 41.77 -19.74
C VAL A 265 -12.90 42.76 -19.01
N PRO A 266 -11.87 42.30 -18.28
CA PRO A 266 -10.90 43.16 -17.62
C PRO A 266 -9.94 43.87 -18.60
#